data_AF-A0A3D1TZM0-F1
#
_entry.id   AF-A0A3D1TZM0-F1
#
_cell.length_a   1.000
_cell.length_b   1.000
_cell.length_c   1.000
_cell.angle_alpha   90.00
_cell.angle_beta   90.00
_cell.angle_gamma   90.00
#
_symmetry.space_group_name_H-M   'P 1'
#
loop_
_entity.id
_entity.type
_entity.pdbx_description
1 polymer ?
#
loop_
_entity_poly.entity_id
_entity_poly.type
_entity_poly.pdbx_seq_one_letter_code
_entity_poly.pdbx_strand_id
1 'polypeptide(L)'
;MIRNAGGIVTNDVIRSLTLSRWLLGTEHVLVLQHTRCGLHRLDETGLKAQIEASGATVPFGFGSFDVIAESLRDSIRRIAENPLLAHGTVRGAIYDVDTGWLEEVDE
;
A
#
# COMPACT_ATOMS: atom_id res chain seq x y z
N MET A 1 9.78 9.05 -3.55
CA MET A 1 9.15 8.40 -2.37
C MET A 1 7.65 8.69 -2.41
N ILE A 2 6.82 7.64 -2.42
CA ILE A 2 5.35 7.75 -2.38
C ILE A 2 4.88 7.13 -1.06
N ARG A 3 3.96 7.79 -0.34
CA ARG A 3 3.44 7.31 0.95
C ARG A 3 1.94 7.55 1.04
N ASN A 4 1.23 6.60 1.63
CA ASN A 4 -0.17 6.69 2.02
C ASN A 4 -0.40 5.85 3.29
N ALA A 5 -1.63 5.84 3.81
CA ALA A 5 -2.00 4.94 4.89
C ALA A 5 -1.89 3.47 4.41
N GLY A 6 -1.22 2.62 5.19
CA GLY A 6 -1.06 1.19 4.89
C GLY A 6 -0.02 0.82 3.84
N GLY A 7 0.62 1.78 3.16
CA GLY A 7 1.55 1.46 2.06
C GLY A 7 0.87 0.69 0.91
N ILE A 8 -0.45 0.80 0.78
CA ILE A 8 -1.25 0.06 -0.20
C ILE A 8 -1.17 0.70 -1.59
N VAL A 9 -1.19 -0.12 -2.63
CA VAL A 9 -1.16 0.39 -4.01
C VAL A 9 -2.57 0.80 -4.45
N THR A 10 -2.87 2.09 -4.31
CA THR A 10 -4.12 2.70 -4.81
C THR A 10 -3.98 3.19 -6.26
N ASN A 11 -5.07 3.64 -6.87
CA ASN A 11 -5.02 4.30 -8.19
C ASN A 11 -4.12 5.53 -8.19
N ASP A 12 -4.02 6.27 -7.07
CA ASP A 12 -3.14 7.42 -6.99
C ASP A 12 -1.65 7.04 -6.90
N VAL A 13 -1.34 5.90 -6.26
CA VAL A 13 -0.01 5.30 -6.29
C VAL A 13 0.34 4.87 -7.71
N ILE A 14 -0.56 4.18 -8.42
CA ILE A 14 -0.36 3.81 -9.82
C ILE A 14 -0.14 5.05 -10.70
N ARG A 15 -0.97 6.09 -10.57
CA ARG A 15 -0.81 7.36 -11.30
C ARG A 15 0.58 7.96 -11.07
N SER A 16 1.02 8.00 -9.82
CA SER A 16 2.32 8.55 -9.41
C SER A 16 3.49 7.69 -9.93
N LEU A 17 3.37 6.36 -9.87
CA LEU A 17 4.38 5.43 -10.41
C LEU A 17 4.48 5.52 -11.93
N THR A 18 3.36 5.66 -12.63
CA THR A 18 3.34 5.85 -14.10
C THR A 18 4.11 7.11 -14.48
N LEU A 19 3.89 8.24 -13.78
CA LEU A 19 4.70 9.45 -13.99
C LEU A 19 6.19 9.18 -13.72
N SER A 20 6.53 8.55 -12.60
CA SER A 20 7.92 8.21 -12.25
C SER A 20 8.61 7.33 -13.31
N ARG A 21 7.89 6.33 -13.83
CA ARG A 21 8.36 5.40 -14.86
C ARG A 21 8.60 6.11 -16.19
N TRP A 22 7.57 6.77 -16.71
CA TRP A 22 7.57 7.28 -18.08
C TRP A 22 8.26 8.63 -18.24
N LEU A 23 8.18 9.51 -17.24
CA LEU A 23 8.80 10.83 -17.29
C LEU A 23 10.21 10.85 -16.70
N LEU A 24 10.44 10.08 -15.63
CA LEU A 24 11.68 10.13 -14.85
C LEU A 24 12.55 8.87 -15.01
N GLY A 25 12.12 7.89 -15.81
CA GLY A 25 12.90 6.69 -16.10
C GLY A 25 13.12 5.76 -14.91
N THR A 26 12.23 5.77 -13.90
CA THR A 26 12.35 4.86 -12.75
C THR A 26 12.12 3.42 -13.21
N GLU A 27 13.05 2.48 -13.00
CA GLU A 27 12.93 1.08 -13.43
C GLU A 27 12.55 0.11 -12.30
N HIS A 28 12.94 0.41 -11.07
CA HIS A 28 12.74 -0.49 -9.93
C HIS A 28 11.79 0.13 -8.89
N VAL A 29 10.83 -0.67 -8.41
CA VAL A 29 9.89 -0.28 -7.36
C VAL A 29 10.04 -1.25 -6.18
N LEU A 30 10.15 -0.69 -4.97
CA LEU A 30 10.06 -1.43 -3.72
C LEU A 30 8.79 -1.00 -2.99
N VAL A 31 7.87 -1.94 -2.76
CA VAL A 31 6.70 -1.72 -1.91
C VAL A 31 7.10 -2.02 -0.47
N LEU A 32 6.92 -1.05 0.43
CA LEU A 32 7.23 -1.21 1.85
C LEU A 32 5.96 -1.08 2.68
N GLN A 33 5.64 -2.14 3.40
CA GLN A 33 4.72 -2.11 4.54
C GLN A 33 5.50 -2.35 5.82
N HIS A 34 4.84 -2.30 6.98
CA HIS A 34 5.55 -2.41 8.25
C HIS A 34 4.73 -3.09 9.33
N THR A 35 5.43 -3.69 10.31
CA THR A 35 4.79 -4.24 11.51
C THR A 35 4.11 -3.13 12.31
N ARG A 36 3.06 -3.48 13.08
CA ARG A 36 2.24 -2.52 13.84
C ARG A 36 1.63 -1.39 12.98
N CYS A 37 1.29 -1.68 11.73
CA CYS A 37 0.59 -0.73 10.88
C CYS A 37 -0.78 -0.37 11.47
N GLY A 38 -1.15 0.91 11.46
CA GLY A 38 -2.45 1.36 11.97
C GLY A 38 -3.65 0.88 11.16
N LEU A 39 -3.44 0.40 9.92
CA LEU A 39 -4.48 -0.27 9.12
C LEU A 39 -4.52 -1.79 9.31
N HIS A 40 -3.58 -2.37 10.08
CA HIS A 40 -3.60 -3.80 10.36
C HIS A 40 -4.71 -4.11 11.35
N ARG A 41 -5.72 -4.87 10.92
CA ARG A 41 -6.93 -5.24 11.69
C ARG A 41 -7.69 -4.02 12.23
N LEU A 42 -7.67 -2.91 11.49
CA LEU A 42 -8.50 -1.76 11.81
C LEU A 42 -9.98 -2.12 11.63
N ASP A 43 -10.80 -1.86 12.65
CA ASP A 43 -12.25 -1.87 12.53
C ASP A 43 -12.72 -0.64 11.74
N GLU A 44 -12.74 -0.75 10.42
CA GLU A 44 -13.19 0.32 9.54
C GLU A 44 -14.66 0.66 9.74
N THR A 45 -15.48 -0.33 10.07
CA THR A 45 -16.93 -0.14 10.21
C THR A 45 -17.21 0.67 11.47
N GLY A 46 -16.56 0.32 12.59
CA GLY A 46 -16.61 1.08 13.83
C GLY A 46 -16.07 2.50 13.65
N LEU A 47 -14.90 2.67 13.01
CA LEU A 47 -14.33 3.99 12.75
C LEU A 47 -15.25 4.84 11.87
N LYS A 48 -15.81 4.27 10.80
CA LYS A 48 -16.76 4.96 9.94
C LYS A 48 -17.99 5.40 10.73
N ALA A 49 -18.60 4.50 11.49
CA ALA A 49 -19.78 4.82 12.31
C ALA A 49 -19.50 5.93 13.32
N GLN A 50 -18.31 5.91 13.94
CA GLN A 50 -17.87 6.96 14.87
C GLN A 50 -17.77 8.33 14.18
N ILE A 51 -17.20 8.39 12.98
CA ILE A 51 -17.09 9.64 12.22
C ILE A 51 -18.47 10.12 11.78
N GLU A 52 -19.32 9.21 11.30
CA GLU A 52 -20.66 9.57 10.82
C GLU A 52 -21.59 10.04 11.94
N ALA A 53 -21.38 9.58 13.18
CA ALA A 53 -22.07 10.11 14.36
C ALA A 53 -21.77 11.61 14.63
N SER A 54 -20.70 12.18 14.05
CA SER A 54 -20.41 13.62 14.11
C SER A 54 -21.19 14.46 13.10
N GLY A 55 -21.97 13.82 12.21
CA GLY A 55 -22.71 14.47 11.13
C GLY A 55 -21.94 14.58 9.80
N ALA A 56 -20.71 14.05 9.73
CA ALA A 56 -19.96 13.90 8.49
C ALA A 56 -20.37 12.64 7.71
N THR A 57 -20.03 12.55 6.43
CA THR A 57 -20.18 11.32 5.61
C THR A 57 -18.81 10.83 5.18
N VAL A 58 -18.55 9.52 5.27
CA VAL A 58 -17.28 8.93 4.80
C VAL A 58 -17.50 8.22 3.46
N PRO A 59 -17.04 8.80 2.33
CA PRO A 59 -17.35 8.28 0.99
C PRO A 59 -16.33 7.26 0.46
N PHE A 60 -15.38 6.82 1.30
CA PHE A 60 -14.29 5.90 0.92
C PHE A 60 -14.07 4.84 1.99
N GLY A 61 -13.46 3.71 1.60
CA GLY A 61 -12.86 2.75 2.54
C GLY A 61 -11.47 3.21 2.98
N PHE A 62 -11.02 2.82 4.17
CA PHE A 62 -9.71 3.21 4.69
C PHE A 62 -8.58 2.28 4.20
N GLY A 63 -8.92 1.08 3.72
CA GLY A 63 -7.99 0.07 3.22
C GLY A 63 -7.40 -0.85 4.30
N SER A 64 -8.17 -1.20 5.33
CA SER A 64 -7.79 -2.17 6.37
C SER A 64 -7.50 -3.56 5.78
N PHE A 65 -6.60 -4.29 6.44
CA PHE A 65 -6.19 -5.64 6.07
C PHE A 65 -5.85 -6.48 7.31
N ASP A 66 -6.06 -7.79 7.22
CA ASP A 66 -5.87 -8.71 8.36
C ASP A 66 -4.47 -9.33 8.45
N VAL A 67 -3.81 -9.47 7.30
CA VAL A 67 -2.48 -10.07 7.16
C VAL A 67 -1.60 -9.16 6.31
N ILE A 68 -0.53 -8.64 6.92
CA ILE A 68 0.38 -7.69 6.28
C ILE A 68 1.01 -8.30 5.02
N ALA A 69 1.52 -9.53 5.11
CA ALA A 69 2.14 -10.21 3.97
C ALA A 69 1.19 -10.40 2.78
N GLU A 70 -0.10 -10.66 3.02
CA GLU A 70 -1.10 -10.78 1.95
C GLU A 70 -1.38 -9.42 1.31
N SER A 71 -1.56 -8.36 2.13
CA SER A 71 -1.72 -6.98 1.64
C SER A 71 -0.52 -6.53 0.78
N LEU A 72 0.69 -6.89 1.20
CA LEU A 72 1.92 -6.62 0.47
C LEU A 72 1.94 -7.37 -0.87
N ARG A 73 1.63 -8.68 -0.88
CA ARG A 73 1.57 -9.47 -2.13
C ARG A 73 0.52 -8.92 -3.10
N ASP A 74 -0.66 -8.54 -2.61
CA ASP A 74 -1.69 -7.93 -3.44
C ASP A 74 -1.22 -6.59 -4.05
N SER A 75 -0.48 -5.80 -3.26
CA SER A 75 0.10 -4.54 -3.70
C SER A 75 1.19 -4.76 -4.78
N ILE A 76 2.07 -5.73 -4.58
CA ILE A 76 3.09 -6.14 -5.58
C ILE A 76 2.39 -6.60 -6.86
N ARG A 77 1.44 -7.54 -6.76
CA ARG A 77 0.69 -8.09 -7.89
C ARG A 77 0.01 -6.99 -8.69
N ARG A 78 -0.63 -6.03 -8.01
CA ARG A 78 -1.28 -4.88 -8.67
C ARG A 78 -0.32 -4.01 -9.47
N ILE A 79 0.95 -3.90 -9.07
CA ILE A 79 1.97 -3.20 -9.86
C ILE A 79 2.45 -4.08 -11.01
N ALA A 80 2.78 -5.34 -10.72
CA ALA A 80 3.31 -6.29 -11.69
C ALA A 80 2.37 -6.54 -12.87
N GLU A 81 1.06 -6.66 -12.59
CA GLU A 81 0.03 -6.90 -13.60
C GLU A 81 -0.44 -5.62 -14.31
N ASN A 82 0.03 -4.43 -13.89
CA ASN A 82 -0.41 -3.18 -14.49
C ASN A 82 0.33 -2.89 -15.82
N PRO A 83 -0.38 -2.80 -16.97
CA PRO A 83 0.27 -2.55 -18.26
C PRO A 83 1.06 -1.25 -18.33
N LEU A 84 0.69 -0.23 -17.52
CA LEU A 84 1.42 1.04 -17.47
C LEU A 84 2.80 0.93 -16.84
N LEU A 85 3.08 -0.17 -16.13
CA LEU A 85 4.28 -0.39 -15.32
C LEU A 85 5.08 -1.65 -15.71
N ALA A 86 4.67 -2.35 -16.78
CA ALA A 86 5.15 -3.68 -17.17
C ALA A 86 6.66 -3.79 -17.51
N HIS A 87 7.34 -2.67 -17.77
CA HIS A 87 8.76 -2.66 -18.16
C HIS A 87 9.74 -2.53 -16.98
N GLY A 88 9.27 -2.59 -15.75
CA GLY A 88 10.12 -2.49 -14.56
C GLY A 88 10.03 -3.72 -13.66
N THR A 89 10.84 -3.74 -12.60
CA THR A 89 10.75 -4.76 -11.55
C THR A 89 10.01 -4.20 -10.35
N VAL A 90 9.31 -5.08 -9.64
CA VAL A 90 8.71 -4.78 -8.34
C VAL A 90 9.18 -5.83 -7.34
N ARG A 91 9.49 -5.38 -6.12
CA ARG A 91 9.76 -6.23 -4.96
C ARG A 91 8.97 -5.68 -3.78
N GLY A 92 8.76 -6.48 -2.74
CA GLY A 92 8.15 -5.98 -1.52
C GLY A 92 8.83 -6.49 -0.27
N ALA A 93 8.86 -5.65 0.75
CA ALA A 93 9.38 -6.03 2.07
C ALA A 93 8.52 -5.46 3.19
N ILE A 94 8.54 -6.15 4.32
CA ILE A 94 7.95 -5.72 5.59
C ILE A 94 9.08 -5.15 6.44
N TYR A 95 8.94 -3.90 6.84
CA TYR A 95 9.81 -3.25 7.81
C TYR A 95 9.35 -3.57 9.23
N ASP A 96 10.21 -4.19 10.02
CA ASP A 96 9.98 -4.36 11.45
C ASP A 96 10.28 -3.05 12.18
N VAL A 97 9.25 -2.42 12.74
CA VAL A 97 9.38 -1.11 13.41
C VAL A 97 10.11 -1.18 14.75
N ASP A 98 10.19 -2.36 15.37
CA ASP A 98 10.84 -2.55 16.67
C ASP A 98 12.33 -2.86 16.48
N THR A 99 12.71 -3.56 15.41
CA THR A 99 14.12 -3.95 15.17
C THR A 99 14.82 -3.15 14.08
N GLY A 100 14.09 -2.51 13.16
CA GLY A 100 14.64 -1.80 12.01
C GLY A 100 15.03 -2.70 10.82
N TRP A 101 14.69 -3.99 10.85
CA TRP A 101 15.03 -4.94 9.78
C TRP A 101 13.99 -4.92 8.66
N LEU A 102 14.43 -5.25 7.45
CA LEU A 102 13.56 -5.49 6.30
C LEU A 102 13.49 -6.98 6.02
N GLU A 103 12.30 -7.54 6.08
CA GLU A 103 12.01 -8.91 5.66
C GLU A 103 11.35 -8.87 4.28
N GLU A 104 12.03 -9.41 3.28
CA GLU A 104 11.44 -9.52 1.95
C GLU A 104 10.35 -10.59 1.93
N VAL A 105 9.26 -10.32 1.20
CA VAL A 105 8.16 -11.27 1.04
C VAL A 105 8.17 -11.75 -0.40
N ASP A 106 8.31 -13.07 -0.57
CA ASP A 106 8.21 -13.73 -1.86
C ASP A 106 6.80 -13.57 -2.47
N GLU A 107 6.76 -13.47 -3.80
CA GLU A 107 5.54 -13.30 -4.62
C GLU A 107 4.51 -14.42 -4.44
#